data_AF-A0A842JAP1-F1
#
_entry.id   AF-A0A842JAP1-F1
#
_cell.length_a   1.000
_cell.length_b   1.000
_cell.length_c   1.000
_cell.angle_alpha   90.00
_cell.angle_beta   90.00
_cell.angle_gamma   90.00
#
_symmetry.space_group_name_H-M   'P 1'
#
loop_
_entity.id
_entity.type
_entity.pdbx_description
1 polymer ?
#
loop_
_entity_poly.entity_id
_entity_poly.type
_entity_poly.pdbx_seq_one_letter_code
_entity_poly.pdbx_strand_id
1 'polypeptide(L)' 'MEKIINYIKLSRAEIGKVIFPVKEQIRNAFITVFAVVAIVSLFLALVDAIMSFSLSKLI' A
#
# COMPACT_ATOMS: atom_id res chain seq x y z
N MET A 1 -25.32 -15.11 22.59
CA MET A 1 -25.23 -14.99 21.11
C MET A 1 -25.87 -13.70 20.60
N GLU A 2 -27.08 -13.36 21.06
CA GLU A 2 -27.84 -12.17 20.60
C GLU A 2 -27.09 -10.83 20.73
N LYS A 3 -26.35 -10.62 21.83
CA LYS A 3 -25.54 -9.41 22.01
C LYS A 3 -24.47 -9.23 20.93
N ILE A 4 -23.83 -10.32 20.49
CA ILE A 4 -22.80 -10.30 19.45
C ILE A 4 -23.43 -9.98 18.09
N ILE A 5 -24.58 -10.59 17.79
CA ILE A 5 -25.32 -10.34 16.55
C ILE A 5 -25.76 -8.87 16.48
N ASN A 6 -26.30 -8.32 17.57
CA ASN A 6 -26.66 -6.91 17.66
C ASN A 6 -25.44 -5.99 17.53
N TYR A 7 -24.31 -6.34 18.14
CA TYR A 7 -23.08 -5.56 18.01
C TYR A 7 -22.62 -5.48 16.55
N ILE A 8 -22.56 -6.61 15.83
CA ILE A 8 -22.20 -6.65 14.40
C ILE A 8 -23.18 -5.80 13.56
N LYS A 9 -24.47 -5.89 13.86
CA LYS A 9 -25.51 -5.11 13.16
C LYS A 9 -25.31 -3.61 13.37
N LEU A 10 -25.05 -3.18 14.60
CA LEU A 10 -24.79 -1.77 14.93
C LEU A 10 -23.47 -1.28 14.31
N SER A 11 -22.39 -2.06 14.39
CA SER A 11 -21.11 -1.71 13.78
C SER A 11 -21.21 -1.55 12.25
N ARG A 12 -21.98 -2.41 11.57
CA ARG A 12 -22.24 -2.26 10.12
C ARG A 12 -23.00 -0.98 9.79
N ALA A 13 -23.92 -0.56 10.64
CA ALA A 13 -24.64 0.71 10.47
C ALA A 13 -23.70 1.92 10.64
N GLU A 14 -22.74 1.86 11.57
CA GLU A 14 -21.73 2.92 11.76
C GLU A 14 -20.75 3.03 10.58
N ILE A 15 -20.35 1.91 9.98
CA ILE A 15 -19.48 1.91 8.80
C ILE A 15 -20.09 2.75 7.67
N GLY A 16 -21.41 2.68 7.47
CA GLY A 16 -22.10 3.47 6.45
C GLY A 16 -22.18 4.97 6.71
N LYS A 17 -21.88 5.43 7.94
CA LYS A 17 -21.83 6.85 8.31
C LYS A 17 -20.46 7.48 8.06
N VAL A 18 -19.43 6.66 7.85
CA VAL A 18 -18.07 7.13 7.60
C VAL A 18 -17.99 7.69 6.18
N ILE A 19 -17.29 8.80 6.03
CA ILE A 19 -17.01 9.40 4.72
C ILE A 19 -15.91 8.58 4.06
N PHE A 20 -16.28 7.73 3.10
CA PHE A 20 -15.32 6.99 2.29
C PHE A 20 -14.69 7.88 1.22
N PRO A 21 -13.44 7.59 0.82
CA PRO A 21 -12.80 8.31 -0.27
C PRO A 21 -13.59 8.13 -1.57
N VAL A 22 -13.63 9.19 -2.38
CA VAL A 22 -14.29 9.12 -3.70
C VAL A 22 -13.48 8.25 -4.66
N LYS A 23 -14.14 7.72 -5.69
CA LYS A 23 -13.50 6.84 -6.70
C LYS A 23 -12.23 7.45 -7.32
N GLU A 24 -12.21 8.77 -7.49
CA GLU A 24 -11.05 9.49 -7.99
C GLU A 24 -9.89 9.52 -6.99
N GLN A 25 -10.15 9.76 -5.70
CA GLN A 25 -9.12 9.73 -4.65
C GLN A 25 -8.49 8.35 -4.54
N ILE A 26 -9.29 7.28 -4.67
CA ILE A 26 -8.80 5.90 -4.67
C ILE A 26 -7.85 5.67 -5.84
N ARG A 27 -8.24 6.08 -7.05
CA ARG A 27 -7.41 5.94 -8.25
C ARG A 27 -6.11 6.74 -8.14
N ASN A 28 -6.19 7.98 -7.67
CA ASN A 28 -5.03 8.84 -7.52
C ASN A 28 -4.06 8.27 -6.48
N ALA A 29 -4.55 7.86 -5.30
CA ALA A 29 -3.74 7.24 -4.27
C ALA A 29 -3.04 5.96 -4.77
N PHE A 30 -3.77 5.12 -5.53
CA PHE A 30 -3.19 3.92 -6.14
C PHE A 30 -2.04 4.24 -7.09
N ILE A 31 -2.25 5.18 -8.01
CA ILE A 31 -1.21 5.59 -8.98
C ILE A 31 0.00 6.19 -8.25
N THR A 32 -0.23 7.02 -7.24
CA THR A 32 0.85 7.64 -6.45
C THR A 32 1.69 6.57 -5.75
N VAL A 33 1.07 5.64 -5.03
CA VAL A 33 1.80 4.58 -4.32
C VAL A 33 2.56 3.70 -5.31
N PHE A 34 1.92 3.32 -6.41
CA PHE A 34 2.55 2.49 -7.43
C PHE A 34 3.79 3.17 -8.05
N ALA A 35 3.67 4.45 -8.42
CA ALA A 35 4.77 5.21 -8.98
C ALA A 35 5.95 5.36 -8.01
N VAL A 36 5.66 5.67 -6.74
CA VAL A 36 6.69 5.79 -5.70
C VAL A 36 7.41 4.46 -5.50
N VAL A 37 6.67 3.35 -5.37
CA VAL A 37 7.26 2.01 -5.21
C VAL A 37 8.12 1.63 -6.42
N ALA A 38 7.64 1.89 -7.64
CA ALA A 38 8.41 1.60 -8.85
C ALA A 38 9.75 2.35 -8.87
N ILE A 39 9.74 3.66 -8.59
CA ILE A 39 10.96 4.49 -8.57
C ILE A 39 11.95 4.01 -7.51
N VAL A 40 11.47 3.78 -6.28
CA VAL A 40 12.33 3.32 -5.17
C VAL A 40 12.90 1.94 -5.46
N SER A 41 12.08 1.01 -5.97
CA SER A 41 12.54 -0.34 -6.32
C SER A 41 13.59 -0.34 -7.43
N LEU A 42 13.43 0.53 -8.45
CA LEU A 42 14.39 0.65 -9.53
C LEU A 42 15.72 1.23 -9.02
N PHE A 43 15.65 2.22 -8.14
CA PHE A 43 16.85 2.78 -7.50
C PHE A 43 17.61 1.72 -6.69
N LEU A 44 16.90 0.96 -5.84
CA LEU A 44 17.52 -0.11 -5.06
C LEU A 44 18.12 -1.19 -5.97
N ALA A 45 17.42 -1.60 -7.03
CA ALA A 45 17.94 -2.57 -7.99
C ALA A 45 19.23 -2.11 -8.67
N LEU A 46 19.34 -0.82 -9.00
CA LEU A 46 20.57 -0.24 -9.55
C LEU A 46 21.72 -0.27 -8.53
N VAL A 47 21.45 0.11 -7.29
CA VAL A 47 22.44 0.06 -6.21
C VAL A 47 22.94 -1.37 -6.01
N ASP A 48 22.03 -2.35 -5.96
CA ASP A 48 22.37 -3.76 -5.81
C ASP A 48 23.23 -4.28 -6.98
N ALA A 49 22.91 -3.88 -8.21
CA ALA A 49 23.69 -4.24 -9.39
C ALA A 49 25.12 -3.65 -9.34
N ILE A 50 25.26 -2.37 -8.93
CA ILE A 50 26.57 -1.72 -8.79
C ILE A 50 27.38 -2.39 -7.69
N MET A 51 26.77 -2.67 -6.54
CA MET A 51 27.44 -3.36 -5.43
C MET A 51 27.90 -4.75 -5.84
N SER A 52 27.04 -5.52 -6.51
CA SER A 52 27.37 -6.87 -7.00
C SER A 52 28.54 -6.86 -7.99
N PHE A 53 28.55 -5.90 -8.92
CA PHE A 53 29.64 -5.73 -9.87
C PHE A 53 30.95 -5.29 -9.21
N SER A 54 30.87 -4.38 -8.23
CA SER A 54 32.03 -3.91 -7.50
C SER A 54 32.65 -5.02 -6.64
N LEU A 55 31.83 -5.77 -5.92
CA LEU A 55 32.30 -6.90 -5.09
C LEU A 55 32.93 -7.99 -5.95
N SER A 56 32.32 -8.32 -7.10
CA SER A 56 32.85 -9.32 -8.03
C SER A 56 34.20 -8.95 -8.67
N LYS A 57 34.62 -7.68 -8.58
CA LYS A 57 35.93 -7.23 -9.07
C LYS A 57 36.97 -7.11 -7.97
N LEU A 58 36.54 -7.02 -6.71
CA LEU A 58 37.41 -6.84 -5.55
C LEU A 58 37.81 -8.19 -4.91
N ILE A 59 36.95 -9.20 -5.06
CA ILE A 59 37.16 -10.61 -4.67
C ILE A 59 37.33 -11.43 -5.96
#